data_AF-A0A254U8X1-F1
#
_entry.id   AF-A0A254U8X1-F1
#
_cell.length_a   1.000
_cell.length_b   1.000
_cell.length_c   1.000
_cell.angle_alpha   90.00
_cell.angle_beta   90.00
_cell.angle_gamma   90.00
#
_symmetry.space_group_name_H-M   'P 1'
#
loop_
_entity.id
_entity.type
_entity.pdbx_description
1 polymer ?
#
loop_
_entity_poly.entity_id
_entity_poly.type
_entity_poly.pdbx_seq_one_letter_code
_entity_poly.pdbx_strand_id
1 'polypeptide(L)'
;MLIIPTIATLVALSTSTTALLHPRSITPPDGCPIPTWEVTTFHWYNGSKSLDCVHNQADINFKDCLCGHGWCAPDPATCNGSMVNVCWTGMPNYQPWGYGPPETLDIDFADGLTCHDEYIGYRVHDIGNGASNCGYADRGEGRIVSFYGSSNYATSTGHMDYVLGDGHALECANGSLITYSGSTDFTLSCTHDEYFNATCTAPDFVIPVLSYEWVS
;
A
#
# COMPACT_ATOMS: atom_id res chain seq x y z
N MET A 1 -51.75 -16.25 49.95
CA MET A 1 -50.36 -15.73 49.88
C MET A 1 -49.57 -16.67 48.96
N LEU A 2 -49.38 -16.29 47.69
CA LEU A 2 -48.55 -17.02 46.75
C LEU A 2 -47.10 -16.56 46.90
N ILE A 3 -46.17 -17.51 47.05
CA ILE A 3 -44.72 -17.28 47.11
C ILE A 3 -44.16 -17.55 45.71
N ILE A 4 -43.55 -16.54 45.09
CA ILE A 4 -42.90 -16.60 43.77
C ILE A 4 -41.45 -17.04 43.98
N PRO A 5 -40.91 -18.03 43.24
CA PRO A 5 -39.49 -18.32 43.26
C PRO A 5 -38.78 -17.55 42.13
N THR A 6 -37.84 -16.69 42.49
CA THR A 6 -36.90 -16.05 41.55
C THR A 6 -35.77 -17.03 41.21
N ILE A 7 -35.73 -17.49 39.96
CA ILE A 7 -34.62 -18.27 39.39
C ILE A 7 -33.56 -17.26 38.94
N ALA A 8 -32.37 -17.32 39.54
CA ALA A 8 -31.20 -16.55 39.12
C ALA A 8 -30.41 -17.35 38.07
N THR A 9 -30.44 -16.93 36.82
CA THR A 9 -29.59 -17.43 35.74
C THR A 9 -28.26 -16.68 35.73
N LEU A 10 -27.15 -17.37 36.01
CA LEU A 10 -25.80 -16.85 35.75
C LEU A 10 -25.47 -17.04 34.27
N VAL A 11 -25.39 -15.93 33.54
CA VAL A 11 -24.80 -15.88 32.19
C VAL A 11 -23.32 -15.57 32.37
N ALA A 12 -22.46 -16.56 32.12
CA ALA A 12 -21.02 -16.33 32.03
C ALA A 12 -20.70 -15.68 30.68
N LEU A 13 -20.29 -14.41 30.69
CA LEU A 13 -19.71 -13.75 29.52
C LEU A 13 -18.29 -14.28 29.32
N SER A 14 -18.12 -15.25 28.42
CA SER A 14 -16.83 -15.58 27.82
C SER A 14 -16.43 -14.46 26.87
N THR A 15 -15.60 -13.54 27.37
CA THR A 15 -14.89 -12.56 26.54
C THR A 15 -13.75 -13.28 25.83
N SER A 16 -14.02 -13.77 24.62
CA SER A 16 -12.98 -14.21 23.70
C SER A 16 -12.21 -12.98 23.22
N THR A 17 -11.14 -12.60 23.92
CA THR A 17 -10.14 -11.69 23.37
C THR A 17 -9.45 -12.40 22.23
N THR A 18 -9.82 -12.07 20.99
CA THR A 18 -9.02 -12.35 19.80
C THR A 18 -7.73 -11.55 19.90
N ALA A 19 -6.72 -12.10 20.59
CA ALA A 19 -5.37 -11.60 20.47
C ALA A 19 -4.96 -11.83 19.00
N LEU A 20 -4.81 -10.74 18.25
CA LEU A 20 -4.18 -10.76 16.94
C LEU A 20 -2.75 -11.30 17.13
N LEU A 21 -2.58 -12.60 16.87
CA LEU A 21 -1.29 -13.26 16.86
C LEU A 21 -0.52 -12.67 15.68
N HIS A 22 0.30 -11.66 15.96
CA HIS A 22 1.26 -11.18 14.97
C HIS A 22 2.26 -12.31 14.70
N PRO A 23 2.56 -12.63 13.43
CA PRO A 23 3.56 -13.62 13.11
C PRO A 23 4.88 -13.25 13.78
N ARG A 24 5.58 -14.25 14.32
CA ARG A 24 6.90 -14.06 14.91
C ARG A 24 7.95 -14.62 13.97
N SER A 25 9.10 -13.95 13.93
CA SER A 25 10.23 -14.43 13.14
C SER A 25 10.63 -15.85 13.57
N ILE A 26 11.03 -16.65 12.60
CA ILE A 26 11.62 -17.97 12.83
C ILE A 26 12.96 -17.85 13.58
N THR A 27 13.41 -18.96 14.16
CA THR A 27 14.81 -19.09 14.56
C THR A 27 15.62 -19.51 13.32
N PRO A 28 16.67 -18.76 12.93
CA PRO A 28 17.50 -19.14 11.79
C PRO A 28 18.31 -20.41 12.14
N PRO A 29 18.83 -21.15 11.14
CA PRO A 29 19.79 -22.22 11.38
C PRO A 29 21.01 -21.75 12.18
N ASP A 30 21.63 -22.67 12.93
CA ASP A 30 22.81 -22.35 13.74
C ASP A 30 23.92 -21.70 12.90
N GLY A 31 24.39 -20.53 13.35
CA GLY A 31 25.44 -19.78 12.68
C GLY A 31 24.97 -18.94 11.48
N CYS A 32 23.68 -18.89 11.19
CA CYS A 32 23.11 -18.00 10.17
C CYS A 32 22.53 -16.71 10.78
N PRO A 33 22.76 -15.55 10.17
CA PRO A 33 22.16 -14.29 10.61
C PRO A 33 20.66 -14.25 10.28
N ILE A 34 19.87 -13.50 11.06
CA ILE A 34 18.47 -13.19 10.73
C ILE A 34 18.34 -11.70 10.43
N PRO A 35 17.80 -11.31 9.25
CA PRO A 35 17.59 -9.91 8.94
C PRO A 35 16.45 -9.34 9.80
N THR A 36 16.49 -8.02 10.02
CA THR A 36 15.39 -7.26 10.60
C THR A 36 14.85 -6.32 9.54
N TRP A 37 13.65 -6.58 9.05
CA TRP A 37 12.99 -5.75 8.06
C TRP A 37 12.00 -4.82 8.76
N GLU A 38 12.50 -3.67 9.19
CA GLU A 38 11.71 -2.64 9.85
C GLU A 38 11.37 -1.54 8.84
N VAL A 39 10.07 -1.30 8.64
CA VAL A 39 9.56 -0.18 7.86
C VAL A 39 9.47 1.03 8.79
N THR A 40 10.22 2.07 8.47
CA THR A 40 10.28 3.33 9.26
C THR A 40 9.46 4.45 8.64
N THR A 41 9.15 4.34 7.35
CA THR A 41 8.32 5.30 6.63
C THR A 41 7.35 4.52 5.75
N PHE A 42 6.06 4.84 5.85
CA PHE A 42 5.05 4.36 4.91
C PHE A 42 4.10 5.50 4.58
N HIS A 43 4.13 5.97 3.34
CA HIS A 43 3.22 6.97 2.80
C HIS A 43 2.62 6.48 1.50
N TRP A 44 1.30 6.52 1.40
CA TRP A 44 0.59 6.16 0.19
C TRP A 44 -0.45 7.22 -0.13
N TYR A 45 -0.20 7.96 -1.21
CA TYR A 45 -1.15 8.88 -1.79
C TYR A 45 -1.90 8.15 -2.91
N ASN A 46 -3.22 8.11 -2.80
CA ASN A 46 -4.07 7.47 -3.79
C ASN A 46 -5.22 8.41 -4.17
N GLY A 47 -5.34 8.72 -5.45
CA GLY A 47 -6.40 9.57 -5.97
C GLY A 47 -7.74 8.82 -5.95
N SER A 48 -8.85 9.53 -5.74
CA SER A 48 -10.18 8.96 -5.96
C SER A 48 -10.51 8.82 -7.45
N LYS A 49 -9.79 9.56 -8.28
CA LYS A 49 -9.82 9.55 -9.74
C LYS A 49 -8.44 9.90 -10.29
N SER A 50 -8.06 9.16 -11.32
CA SER A 50 -6.86 9.34 -12.15
C SER A 50 -7.23 8.98 -13.59
N LEU A 51 -6.69 9.71 -14.56
CA LEU A 51 -7.00 9.49 -15.97
C LEU A 51 -6.09 8.42 -16.56
N ASP A 52 -6.62 7.27 -16.95
CA ASP A 52 -5.88 6.30 -17.76
C ASP A 52 -5.89 6.75 -19.23
N CYS A 53 -4.88 7.54 -19.58
CA CYS A 53 -4.72 8.12 -20.91
C CYS A 53 -4.18 7.13 -21.96
N VAL A 54 -4.05 5.84 -21.63
CA VAL A 54 -3.48 4.83 -22.52
C VAL A 54 -4.47 3.72 -22.84
N HIS A 55 -5.16 3.17 -21.84
CA HIS A 55 -5.99 1.97 -22.03
C HIS A 55 -7.49 2.24 -21.89
N ASN A 56 -7.91 3.35 -21.28
CA ASN A 56 -9.32 3.66 -21.05
C ASN A 56 -9.85 4.70 -22.04
N GLN A 57 -10.73 4.29 -22.96
CA GLN A 57 -11.27 5.19 -23.98
C GLN A 57 -12.13 6.34 -23.43
N ALA A 58 -12.79 6.15 -22.28
CA ALA A 58 -13.56 7.21 -21.63
C ALA A 58 -12.62 8.27 -21.04
N ASP A 59 -11.54 7.85 -20.38
CA ASP A 59 -10.52 8.75 -19.82
C ASP A 59 -9.73 9.45 -20.94
N ILE A 60 -9.36 8.72 -21.99
CA ILE A 60 -8.72 9.28 -23.21
C ILE A 60 -9.59 10.38 -23.85
N ASN A 61 -10.91 10.27 -23.78
CA ASN A 61 -11.83 11.25 -24.33
C ASN A 61 -12.31 12.29 -23.31
N PHE A 62 -11.86 12.19 -22.06
CA PHE A 62 -12.27 13.08 -20.99
C PHE A 62 -11.79 14.50 -21.29
N LYS A 63 -12.74 15.45 -21.21
CA LYS A 63 -12.47 16.86 -21.39
C LYS A 63 -12.80 17.61 -20.12
N ASP A 64 -11.93 18.54 -19.76
CA ASP A 64 -12.15 19.44 -18.65
C ASP A 64 -11.90 20.89 -19.08
N CYS A 65 -12.38 21.83 -18.27
CA CYS A 65 -12.28 23.26 -18.51
C CYS A 65 -10.92 23.78 -18.05
N LEU A 66 -10.14 24.26 -19.02
CA LEU A 66 -8.88 24.95 -18.75
C LEU A 66 -9.13 26.46 -18.61
N CYS A 67 -8.99 26.98 -17.40
CA CYS A 67 -9.11 28.40 -17.07
C CYS A 67 -7.71 29.04 -16.90
N GLY A 68 -7.13 29.51 -18.00
CA GLY A 68 -5.79 30.11 -17.97
C GLY A 68 -4.68 29.05 -17.85
N HIS A 69 -3.97 29.02 -16.72
CA HIS A 69 -2.88 28.07 -16.45
C HIS A 69 -3.28 26.89 -15.57
N GLY A 70 -4.55 26.75 -15.21
CA GLY A 70 -5.03 25.70 -14.32
C GLY A 70 -6.44 25.23 -14.66
N TRP A 71 -6.82 24.11 -14.05
CA TRP A 71 -8.14 23.51 -14.18
C TRP A 71 -9.16 24.23 -13.26
N CYS A 72 -10.38 24.40 -13.74
CA CYS A 72 -11.49 24.98 -12.99
C CYS A 72 -12.68 24.02 -12.99
N ALA A 73 -13.60 24.21 -12.04
CA ALA A 73 -14.72 23.28 -11.85
C ALA A 73 -15.46 22.99 -13.19
N PRO A 74 -15.72 21.72 -13.51
CA PRO A 74 -16.23 21.27 -14.79
C PRO A 74 -17.72 21.54 -14.80
N ASP A 75 -18.09 22.59 -15.48
CA ASP A 75 -19.40 22.63 -16.09
C ASP A 75 -19.20 23.07 -17.54
N PRO A 76 -19.38 22.16 -18.52
CA PRO A 76 -19.30 22.48 -19.93
C PRO A 76 -20.19 23.65 -20.35
N ALA A 77 -21.26 23.94 -19.59
CA ALA A 77 -22.15 25.07 -19.82
C ALA A 77 -21.65 26.39 -19.19
N THR A 78 -20.76 26.34 -18.19
CA THR A 78 -20.25 27.54 -17.49
C THR A 78 -18.72 27.65 -17.51
N CYS A 79 -18.05 26.84 -18.32
CA CYS A 79 -16.61 26.88 -18.55
C CYS A 79 -16.19 28.29 -19.02
N ASN A 80 -15.55 29.04 -18.12
CA ASN A 80 -15.01 30.37 -18.41
C ASN A 80 -13.64 30.30 -19.11
N GLY A 81 -13.41 29.23 -19.88
CA GLY A 81 -12.13 28.84 -20.46
C GLY A 81 -12.32 27.97 -21.71
N SER A 82 -11.35 27.10 -22.00
CA SER A 82 -11.45 26.16 -23.13
C SER A 82 -11.69 24.74 -22.64
N MET A 83 -12.71 24.06 -23.18
CA MET A 83 -12.88 22.62 -22.99
C MET A 83 -11.83 21.88 -23.83
N VAL A 84 -10.85 21.27 -23.17
CA VAL A 84 -9.74 20.58 -23.80
C VAL A 84 -9.69 19.13 -23.37
N ASN A 85 -9.17 18.27 -24.23
CA ASN A 85 -8.92 16.87 -23.87
C ASN A 85 -7.73 16.84 -22.90
N VAL A 86 -7.97 16.40 -21.66
CA VAL A 86 -6.97 16.47 -20.59
C VAL A 86 -5.71 15.71 -21.00
N CYS A 87 -5.87 14.48 -21.49
CA CYS A 87 -4.77 13.60 -21.88
C CYS A 87 -3.85 14.18 -22.98
N TRP A 88 -4.31 15.19 -23.73
CA TRP A 88 -3.58 15.76 -24.88
C TRP A 88 -3.00 17.15 -24.62
N THR A 89 -3.21 17.71 -23.43
CA THR A 89 -2.72 19.06 -23.08
C THR A 89 -1.24 19.10 -22.74
N GLY A 90 -0.65 17.96 -22.36
CA GLY A 90 0.70 17.91 -21.77
C GLY A 90 0.78 18.53 -20.38
N MET A 91 -0.34 19.01 -19.82
CA MET A 91 -0.44 19.35 -18.41
C MET A 91 -0.47 18.07 -17.58
N PRO A 92 -0.09 18.15 -16.30
CA PRO A 92 -0.35 17.09 -15.34
C PRO A 92 -1.77 16.53 -15.44
N ASN A 93 -1.92 15.33 -16.02
CA ASN A 93 -3.22 14.66 -16.22
C ASN A 93 -3.91 14.29 -14.90
N TYR A 94 -3.22 14.45 -13.77
CA TYR A 94 -3.69 14.20 -12.42
C TYR A 94 -4.27 15.45 -11.73
N GLN A 95 -4.09 16.67 -12.26
CA GLN A 95 -4.59 17.89 -11.60
C GLN A 95 -5.95 18.49 -12.06
N PRO A 96 -6.80 17.87 -12.92
CA PRO A 96 -8.14 18.40 -13.17
C PRO A 96 -9.06 18.31 -11.95
N TRP A 97 -10.19 19.02 -11.98
CA TRP A 97 -11.06 19.10 -10.79
C TRP A 97 -11.69 17.74 -10.46
N GLY A 98 -11.55 17.32 -9.20
CA GLY A 98 -11.96 15.98 -8.76
C GLY A 98 -10.97 14.86 -9.10
N TYR A 99 -9.77 15.20 -9.58
CA TYR A 99 -8.62 14.31 -9.71
C TYR A 99 -7.55 14.74 -8.69
N GLY A 100 -6.87 13.76 -8.10
CA GLY A 100 -5.94 13.99 -6.99
C GLY A 100 -4.50 14.28 -7.43
N PRO A 101 -3.61 14.72 -6.52
CA PRO A 101 -2.16 14.73 -6.78
C PRO A 101 -1.68 13.35 -7.28
N PRO A 102 -0.45 13.25 -7.85
CA PRO A 102 0.10 11.98 -8.29
C PRO A 102 -0.11 10.89 -7.24
N GLU A 103 -0.60 9.73 -7.68
CA GLU A 103 -0.63 8.56 -6.81
C GLU A 103 0.83 8.14 -6.59
N THR A 104 1.26 8.13 -5.34
CA THR A 104 2.62 7.72 -4.97
C THR A 104 2.59 6.77 -3.79
N LEU A 105 3.53 5.84 -3.76
CA LEU A 105 3.81 4.97 -2.63
C LEU A 105 5.28 5.09 -2.28
N ASP A 106 5.56 5.50 -1.05
CA ASP A 106 6.88 5.67 -0.49
C ASP A 106 7.02 4.76 0.73
N ILE A 107 8.01 3.87 0.70
CA ILE A 107 8.31 2.94 1.78
C ILE A 107 9.81 2.99 2.08
N ASP A 108 10.18 3.39 3.28
CA ASP A 108 11.57 3.34 3.73
C ASP A 108 11.75 2.24 4.77
N PHE A 109 12.85 1.50 4.63
CA PHE A 109 13.30 0.50 5.57
C PHE A 109 14.52 1.00 6.36
N ALA A 110 14.62 0.57 7.63
CA ALA A 110 15.75 0.89 8.50
C ALA A 110 17.10 0.38 7.95
N ASP A 111 17.09 -0.64 7.09
CA ASP A 111 18.28 -1.18 6.41
C ASP A 111 18.74 -0.35 5.21
N GLY A 112 18.04 0.75 4.91
CA GLY A 112 18.34 1.67 3.81
C GLY A 112 17.69 1.31 2.48
N LEU A 113 16.88 0.25 2.39
CA LEU A 113 16.02 0.04 1.22
C LEU A 113 14.95 1.14 1.16
N THR A 114 14.83 1.80 0.02
CA THR A 114 13.75 2.76 -0.26
C THR A 114 12.96 2.27 -1.46
N CYS A 115 11.64 2.17 -1.32
CA CYS A 115 10.74 1.98 -2.43
C CYS A 115 10.00 3.27 -2.74
N HIS A 116 9.96 3.61 -4.03
CA HIS A 116 9.10 4.63 -4.58
C HIS A 116 8.34 4.05 -5.78
N ASP A 117 7.02 4.18 -5.78
CA ASP A 117 6.13 3.90 -6.91
C ASP A 117 5.31 5.16 -7.21
N GLU A 118 5.13 5.47 -8.48
CA GLU A 118 4.52 6.72 -8.97
C GLU A 118 3.62 6.43 -10.16
N TYR A 119 2.48 7.12 -10.21
CA TYR A 119 1.61 7.12 -11.38
C TYR A 119 2.30 7.68 -12.65
N ILE A 120 2.59 6.82 -13.62
CA ILE A 120 3.28 7.18 -14.89
C ILE A 120 2.33 7.41 -16.09
N GLY A 121 1.07 7.73 -15.85
CA GLY A 121 0.09 8.03 -16.92
C GLY A 121 -0.79 6.85 -17.36
N TYR A 122 -0.58 5.67 -16.76
CA TYR A 122 -1.52 4.55 -16.77
C TYR A 122 -1.45 3.83 -15.42
N ARG A 123 -2.53 3.14 -15.05
CA ARG A 123 -2.61 2.44 -13.76
C ARG A 123 -2.03 1.04 -13.85
N VAL A 124 -1.32 0.64 -12.79
CA VAL A 124 -0.94 -0.76 -12.55
C VAL A 124 -1.92 -1.42 -11.57
N HIS A 125 -2.67 -0.63 -10.78
CA HIS A 125 -3.61 -1.10 -9.76
C HIS A 125 -4.94 -0.32 -9.78
N ASP A 126 -5.98 -0.87 -9.14
CA ASP A 126 -7.31 -0.27 -9.07
C ASP A 126 -7.37 0.91 -8.08
N ILE A 127 -8.24 1.89 -8.34
CA ILE A 127 -8.49 3.00 -7.41
C ILE A 127 -8.90 2.46 -6.05
N GLY A 128 -8.29 2.99 -4.98
CA GLY A 128 -8.62 2.58 -3.63
C GLY A 128 -8.05 1.23 -3.22
N ASN A 129 -7.37 0.51 -4.12
CA ASN A 129 -6.73 -0.78 -3.86
C ASN A 129 -5.27 -0.73 -4.34
N GLY A 130 -4.35 -0.72 -3.39
CA GLY A 130 -2.93 -0.68 -3.68
C GLY A 130 -2.41 -2.08 -3.94
N ALA A 131 -1.68 -2.23 -5.04
CA ALA A 131 -0.76 -3.33 -5.26
C ALA A 131 0.52 -2.73 -5.85
N SER A 132 1.63 -2.83 -5.12
CA SER A 132 2.94 -2.40 -5.62
C SER A 132 3.98 -3.46 -5.36
N ASN A 133 4.89 -3.62 -6.30
CA ASN A 133 6.01 -4.55 -6.20
C ASN A 133 7.30 -3.75 -6.37
N CYS A 134 7.92 -3.45 -5.25
CA CYS A 134 9.17 -2.74 -5.14
C CYS A 134 10.35 -3.72 -5.22
N GLY A 135 11.46 -3.29 -5.85
CA GLY A 135 12.71 -4.05 -5.79
C GLY A 135 12.85 -5.20 -6.81
N TYR A 136 12.09 -5.14 -7.90
CA TYR A 136 12.24 -6.01 -9.09
C TYR A 136 13.57 -5.84 -9.86
N ALA A 137 14.56 -5.15 -9.29
CA ALA A 137 15.78 -4.73 -9.99
C ALA A 137 16.49 -5.91 -10.70
N ASP A 138 16.41 -7.12 -10.13
CA ASP A 138 16.73 -8.37 -10.83
C ASP A 138 15.83 -9.51 -10.31
N ARG A 139 15.03 -10.13 -11.19
CA ARG A 139 14.11 -11.23 -10.85
C ARG A 139 14.88 -12.42 -10.28
N GLY A 140 14.87 -12.57 -8.97
CA GLY A 140 15.54 -13.66 -8.24
C GLY A 140 16.84 -13.26 -7.57
N GLU A 141 17.48 -12.16 -7.98
CA GLU A 141 18.75 -11.69 -7.39
C GLU A 141 18.56 -10.46 -6.47
N GLY A 142 17.42 -9.76 -6.62
CA GLY A 142 17.09 -8.55 -5.86
C GLY A 142 16.30 -8.79 -4.56
N ARG A 143 16.09 -7.72 -3.80
CA ARG A 143 15.12 -7.68 -2.69
C ARG A 143 13.74 -7.38 -3.26
N ILE A 144 12.77 -8.26 -3.08
CA ILE A 144 11.40 -8.10 -3.61
C ILE A 144 10.49 -7.75 -2.45
N VAL A 145 9.89 -6.56 -2.50
CA VAL A 145 8.90 -6.10 -1.51
C VAL A 145 7.57 -5.91 -2.20
N SER A 146 6.52 -6.55 -1.71
CA SER A 146 5.17 -6.44 -2.25
C SER A 146 4.24 -5.83 -1.22
N PHE A 147 3.50 -4.79 -1.60
CA PHE A 147 2.48 -4.16 -0.76
C PHE A 147 1.10 -4.41 -1.35
N TYR A 148 0.15 -4.72 -0.48
CA TYR A 148 -1.28 -4.80 -0.79
C TYR A 148 -2.08 -4.05 0.28
N GLY A 149 -3.07 -3.26 -0.13
CA GLY A 149 -3.91 -2.56 0.84
C GLY A 149 -5.10 -1.85 0.22
N SER A 150 -5.94 -1.25 1.05
CA SER A 150 -7.06 -0.43 0.58
C SER A 150 -7.09 0.94 1.23
N SER A 151 -7.19 1.99 0.41
CA SER A 151 -7.33 3.37 0.86
C SER A 151 -8.78 3.85 0.91
N ASN A 152 -9.75 2.97 0.62
CA ASN A 152 -11.18 3.32 0.60
C ASN A 152 -11.78 3.61 1.98
N TYR A 153 -11.06 3.25 3.05
CA TYR A 153 -11.53 3.35 4.43
C TYR A 153 -10.55 4.19 5.25
N ALA A 154 -11.06 4.90 6.25
CA ALA A 154 -10.20 5.66 7.18
C ALA A 154 -9.20 4.76 7.92
N THR A 155 -9.54 3.48 8.11
CA THR A 155 -8.65 2.46 8.64
C THR A 155 -8.88 1.16 7.89
N SER A 156 -7.79 0.52 7.46
CA SER A 156 -7.81 -0.77 6.77
C SER A 156 -6.58 -1.59 7.15
N THR A 157 -6.50 -2.82 6.62
CA THR A 157 -5.32 -3.67 6.76
C THR A 157 -4.45 -3.54 5.53
N GLY A 158 -3.19 -3.19 5.73
CA GLY A 158 -2.12 -3.37 4.76
C GLY A 158 -1.46 -4.73 4.96
N HIS A 159 -1.07 -5.36 3.86
CA HIS A 159 -0.26 -6.57 3.83
C HIS A 159 1.06 -6.26 3.13
N MET A 160 2.16 -6.77 3.67
CA MET A 160 3.47 -6.64 3.06
C MET A 160 4.22 -7.97 3.04
N ASP A 161 4.73 -8.33 1.87
CA ASP A 161 5.68 -9.42 1.69
C ASP A 161 7.08 -8.85 1.45
N TYR A 162 8.08 -9.54 1.99
CA TYR A 162 9.49 -9.26 1.73
C TYR A 162 10.19 -10.58 1.41
N VAL A 163 10.85 -10.63 0.25
CA VAL A 163 11.69 -11.76 -0.18
C VAL A 163 13.07 -11.24 -0.51
N LEU A 164 14.08 -11.88 0.07
CA LEU A 164 15.48 -11.59 -0.18
C LEU A 164 15.98 -12.58 -1.24
N GLY A 165 16.26 -12.10 -2.45
CA GLY A 165 16.75 -12.92 -3.55
C GLY A 165 18.20 -13.40 -3.37
N ASP A 166 18.63 -14.31 -4.24
CA ASP A 166 19.90 -15.03 -4.16
C ASP A 166 21.12 -14.09 -4.17
N GLY A 167 21.09 -13.03 -4.98
CA GLY A 167 22.12 -12.00 -5.04
C GLY A 167 22.28 -11.16 -3.75
N HIS A 168 21.31 -11.23 -2.85
CA HIS A 168 21.37 -10.62 -1.52
C HIS A 168 21.53 -11.63 -0.39
N ALA A 169 21.71 -12.92 -0.71
CA ALA A 169 21.83 -13.99 0.28
C ALA A 169 22.86 -13.69 1.36
N LEU A 170 22.52 -14.06 2.59
CA LEU A 170 23.38 -13.85 3.74
C LEU A 170 24.33 -15.04 3.89
N GLU A 171 25.57 -14.77 4.31
CA GLU A 171 26.56 -15.79 4.57
C GLU A 171 26.45 -16.29 6.02
N CYS A 172 26.32 -17.61 6.19
CA CYS A 172 26.39 -18.25 7.50
C CYS A 172 27.85 -18.52 7.90
N ALA A 173 28.10 -18.78 9.18
CA ALA A 173 29.45 -19.00 9.72
C ALA A 173 30.24 -20.17 9.08
N ASN A 174 29.54 -21.11 8.43
CA ASN A 174 30.12 -22.25 7.69
C ASN A 174 30.38 -21.93 6.20
N GLY A 175 30.11 -20.71 5.74
CA GLY A 175 30.25 -20.27 4.35
C GLY A 175 29.08 -20.62 3.42
N SER A 176 28.00 -21.25 3.93
CA SER A 176 26.78 -21.44 3.12
C SER A 176 25.98 -20.15 2.99
N LEU A 177 25.29 -19.99 1.86
CA LEU A 177 24.45 -18.84 1.57
C LEU A 177 22.97 -19.16 1.83
N ILE A 178 22.26 -18.24 2.48
CA ILE A 178 20.86 -18.40 2.87
C ILE A 178 20.04 -17.16 2.46
N THR A 179 18.86 -17.40 1.93
CA THR A 179 17.85 -16.37 1.63
C THR A 179 16.68 -16.49 2.60
N TYR A 180 15.91 -15.41 2.70
CA TYR A 180 14.82 -15.29 3.65
C TYR A 180 13.58 -14.71 2.99
N SER A 181 12.41 -15.13 3.46
CA SER A 181 11.14 -14.53 3.09
C SER A 181 10.25 -14.37 4.31
N GLY A 182 9.36 -13.39 4.26
CA GLY A 182 8.43 -13.12 5.35
C GLY A 182 7.35 -12.15 4.94
N SER A 183 6.35 -12.04 5.81
CA SER A 183 5.21 -11.18 5.58
C SER A 183 4.54 -10.74 6.87
N THR A 184 3.82 -9.63 6.80
CA THR A 184 3.08 -9.08 7.93
C THR A 184 1.83 -8.33 7.49
N ASP A 185 0.86 -8.29 8.40
CA ASP A 185 -0.27 -7.39 8.31
C ASP A 185 -0.04 -6.21 9.25
N PHE A 186 -0.40 -5.01 8.80
CA PHE A 186 -0.28 -3.78 9.58
C PHE A 186 -1.52 -2.91 9.43
N THR A 187 -1.71 -2.01 10.40
CA THR A 187 -2.82 -1.05 10.35
C THR A 187 -2.46 0.09 9.43
N LEU A 188 -3.27 0.27 8.39
CA LEU A 188 -3.17 1.40 7.47
C LEU A 188 -4.22 2.45 7.86
N SER A 189 -3.77 3.68 8.09
CA SER A 189 -4.64 4.81 8.45
C SER A 189 -4.68 5.82 7.32
N CYS A 190 -5.88 6.13 6.82
CA CYS A 190 -6.08 7.02 5.68
C CYS A 190 -6.93 8.22 6.05
N THR A 191 -6.57 9.37 5.49
CA THR A 191 -7.38 10.59 5.52
C THR A 191 -7.80 10.95 4.11
N HIS A 192 -9.05 11.40 3.96
CA HIS A 192 -9.63 11.76 2.67
C HIS A 192 -9.85 13.26 2.58
N ASP A 193 -9.49 13.87 1.45
CA ASP A 193 -9.84 15.25 1.16
C ASP A 193 -11.31 15.40 0.68
N GLU A 194 -11.72 16.61 0.32
CA GLU A 194 -13.08 16.90 -0.16
C GLU A 194 -13.45 16.17 -1.47
N TYR A 195 -12.45 15.67 -2.20
CA TYR A 195 -12.60 14.89 -3.43
C TYR A 195 -12.41 13.40 -3.21
N PHE A 196 -12.27 12.95 -1.96
CA PHE A 196 -12.03 11.57 -1.56
C PHE A 196 -10.64 11.04 -1.95
N ASN A 197 -9.68 11.89 -2.28
CA ASN A 197 -8.29 11.45 -2.44
C ASN A 197 -7.74 11.06 -1.07
N ALA A 198 -7.10 9.90 -1.01
CA ALA A 198 -6.60 9.32 0.22
C ALA A 198 -5.12 9.65 0.42
N THR A 199 -4.77 10.10 1.62
CA THR A 199 -3.40 10.09 2.15
C THR A 199 -3.34 9.07 3.26
N CYS A 200 -2.62 7.97 3.02
CA CYS A 200 -2.50 6.85 3.93
C CYS A 200 -1.10 6.76 4.53
N THR A 201 -1.05 6.41 5.82
CA THR A 201 0.18 6.21 6.59
C THR A 201 0.06 4.99 7.48
N ALA A 202 1.18 4.40 7.85
CA ALA A 202 1.26 3.38 8.89
C ALA A 202 2.32 3.77 9.93
N PRO A 203 2.12 3.43 11.22
CA PRO A 203 3.20 3.50 12.20
C PRO A 203 4.28 2.47 11.86
N ASP A 204 5.50 2.65 12.39
CA ASP A 204 6.61 1.73 12.21
C ASP A 204 6.20 0.28 12.52
N PHE A 205 6.61 -0.64 11.64
CA PHE A 205 6.30 -2.06 11.80
C PHE A 205 7.45 -2.93 11.30
N VAL A 206 7.52 -4.15 11.84
CA VAL A 206 8.51 -5.16 11.46
C VAL A 206 7.84 -6.23 10.64
N ILE A 207 8.49 -6.61 9.54
CA ILE A 207 8.14 -7.79 8.76
C ILE A 207 8.93 -8.96 9.34
N PRO A 208 8.27 -9.92 10.01
CA PRO A 208 8.93 -11.07 10.57
C PRO A 208 9.40 -12.01 9.46
N VAL A 209 10.58 -12.61 9.64
CA VAL A 209 11.08 -13.64 8.74
C VAL A 209 10.32 -14.94 9.00
N LEU A 210 9.63 -15.49 8.01
CA LEU A 210 8.76 -16.66 8.16
C LEU A 210 9.37 -17.92 7.56
N SER A 211 10.26 -17.79 6.59
CA SER A 211 10.92 -18.90 5.92
C SER A 211 12.31 -18.54 5.44
N TYR A 212 13.10 -19.57 5.13
CA TYR A 212 14.42 -19.45 4.55
C TYR A 212 14.64 -20.53 3.50
N GLU A 213 15.55 -20.25 2.57
CA GLU A 213 16.00 -21.19 1.54
C GLU A 213 17.53 -21.13 1.42
N TRP A 214 18.15 -22.25 1.08
CA TRP A 214 19.60 -22.29 0.83
C TRP A 214 19.88 -21.95 -0.63
N VAL A 215 20.86 -21.09 -0.88
CA VAL A 215 21.32 -20.79 -2.25
C VAL A 215 22.29 -21.87 -2.70
N SER A 216 22.08 -22.37 -3.91
CA SER A 216 22.85 -23.46 -4.53
C SER A 216 24.07 -22.99 -5.31
#